data_AF-A0A844MFK4-F1
#
_entry.id   AF-A0A844MFK4-F1
#
_cell.length_a   1.000
_cell.length_b   1.000
_cell.length_c   1.000
_cell.angle_alpha   90.00
_cell.angle_beta   90.00
_cell.angle_gamma   90.00
#
_symmetry.space_group_name_H-M   'P 1'
#
loop_
_entity.id
_entity.type
_entity.pdbx_description
1 polymer ?
#
loop_
_entity_poly.entity_id
_entity_poly.type
_entity_poly.pdbx_seq_one_letter_code
_entity_poly.pdbx_strand_id
1 'polypeptide(L)' 'MILISTHLVPSQSLGTPLPLRSDDVEPVIDLQTLLSELYDRASYDLVIDYSLEPVPPLSEANATWNDAWLRQQGLR' A
#
# COMPACT_ATOMS: atom_id res chain seq x y z
N MET A 1 -11.41 1.39 -21.85
CA MET A 1 -12.43 1.96 -20.97
C MET A 1 -12.65 0.99 -19.82
N ILE A 2 -11.76 1.01 -18.82
CA ILE A 2 -11.94 0.22 -17.60
C ILE A 2 -12.58 1.17 -16.61
N LEU A 3 -13.86 0.94 -16.31
CA LEU A 3 -14.60 1.65 -15.29
C LEU A 3 -14.00 1.27 -13.94
N ILE A 4 -13.11 2.12 -13.42
CA ILE A 4 -12.68 2.03 -12.03
C ILE A 4 -13.92 2.44 -11.23
N SER A 5 -14.61 1.44 -10.69
CA SER A 5 -15.75 1.66 -9.79
C SER A 5 -15.28 2.59 -8.69
N THR A 6 -15.85 3.79 -8.64
CA THR A 6 -15.82 4.73 -7.51
C THR A 6 -16.49 4.07 -6.32
N HIS A 7 -15.86 3.04 -5.76
CA HIS A 7 -15.93 2.85 -4.33
C HIS A 7 -15.06 3.95 -3.76
N LEU A 8 -15.73 4.99 -3.25
CA LEU A 8 -15.24 5.72 -2.10
C LEU A 8 -14.69 4.65 -1.14
N VAL A 9 -13.36 4.50 -1.12
CA VAL A 9 -12.70 3.86 0.00
C VAL A 9 -13.11 4.76 1.16
N PRO A 10 -13.96 4.29 2.10
CA PRO A 10 -14.21 5.09 3.29
C PRO A 10 -12.83 5.42 3.83
N SER A 11 -12.58 6.68 4.20
CA SER A 11 -11.34 7.09 4.85
C SER A 11 -11.20 6.22 6.09
N GLN A 12 -10.59 5.04 5.95
CA GLN A 12 -10.29 4.14 7.03
C GLN A 12 -9.20 4.87 7.78
N SER A 13 -9.60 5.74 8.69
CA SER A 13 -8.72 6.23 9.74
C SER A 13 -8.30 4.98 10.50
N LEU A 14 -7.15 4.44 10.15
CA LEU A 14 -6.46 3.41 10.93
C LEU A 14 -5.98 3.98 12.28
N GLY A 15 -6.26 5.26 12.58
CA GLY A 15 -5.73 5.96 13.73
C GLY A 15 -6.73 6.07 14.86
N THR A 16 -6.36 5.52 16.02
CA THR A 16 -6.46 6.33 17.24
C THR A 16 -5.96 7.75 16.94
N PRO A 17 -6.64 8.82 17.39
CA PRO A 17 -6.24 10.18 17.07
C PRO A 17 -4.76 10.39 17.45
N LEU A 18 -4.01 11.03 16.55
CA LEU A 18 -2.61 11.38 16.81
C LEU A 18 -2.57 12.20 18.12
N PRO A 19 -1.70 11.88 19.09
CA PRO A 19 -1.60 12.64 20.33
C PRO A 19 -0.90 13.97 20.05
N LEU A 20 -1.67 14.91 19.51
CA LEU A 20 -1.25 16.27 19.22
C LEU A 20 -1.18 17.10 20.51
N ARG A 21 -0.39 18.19 20.51
CA ARG A 21 -0.42 19.15 21.62
C ARG A 21 -1.76 19.88 21.61
N SER A 22 -2.15 20.43 22.76
CA SER A 22 -3.50 20.96 22.99
C SER A 22 -3.94 22.13 22.09
N ASP A 23 -3.10 22.62 21.19
CA ASP A 23 -3.42 23.69 20.23
C ASP A 23 -2.97 23.37 18.79
N ASP A 24 -2.47 22.15 18.56
CA ASP A 24 -2.01 21.73 17.23
C ASP A 24 -3.21 21.30 16.38
N VAL A 25 -3.35 21.91 15.20
CA VAL A 25 -4.33 21.48 14.20
C VAL A 25 -3.80 20.21 13.53
N GLU A 26 -4.66 19.19 13.43
CA GLU A 26 -4.29 17.98 12.69
C GLU A 26 -4.01 18.32 11.22
N PRO A 27 -2.80 18.03 10.72
CA PRO A 27 -2.48 18.33 9.34
C PRO A 27 -3.28 17.42 8.40
N VAL A 28 -3.85 18.01 7.35
CA VAL A 28 -4.43 17.23 6.25
C VAL A 28 -3.27 16.68 5.42
N ILE A 29 -2.99 15.39 5.58
CA ILE A 29 -1.94 14.69 4.82
C ILE A 29 -2.61 13.76 3.82
N ASP A 30 -2.34 13.98 2.53
CA ASP A 30 -2.66 12.99 1.49
C ASP A 30 -1.61 11.86 1.53
N LEU A 31 -1.86 10.89 2.40
CA LEU A 31 -0.97 9.74 2.58
C LEU A 31 -0.84 8.90 1.30
N GLN A 32 -1.88 8.85 0.47
CA GLN A 32 -1.85 8.04 -0.74
C GLN A 32 -0.82 8.61 -1.72
N THR A 33 -0.90 9.92 -1.98
CA THR A 33 0.05 10.60 -2.87
C THR A 33 1.47 10.52 -2.32
N LEU A 34 1.66 10.81 -1.03
CA LEU A 34 2.97 10.81 -0.39
C LEU A 34 3.65 9.43 -0.47
N LEU A 35 2.90 8.36 -0.21
CA LEU A 35 3.45 7.00 -0.28
C LEU A 35 3.76 6.61 -1.73
N SER A 36 2.88 6.92 -2.68
CA SER A 36 3.15 6.64 -4.10
C SER A 36 4.45 7.30 -4.57
N GLU A 37 4.64 8.59 -4.32
CA GLU A 37 5.87 9.30 -4.69
C GLU A 37 7.12 8.73 -4.00
N LEU A 38 6.99 8.28 -2.75
CA LEU A 38 8.08 7.67 -2.01
C LEU A 38 8.48 6.32 -2.61
N TYR A 39 7.51 5.48 -2.96
CA TYR A 39 7.75 4.17 -3.56
C TYR A 39 8.38 4.29 -4.94
N ASP A 40 7.92 5.24 -5.75
CA ASP A 40 8.51 5.54 -7.07
C ASP A 40 9.97 5.97 -6.92
N ARG A 41 10.25 6.89 -5.99
CA ARG A 41 11.60 7.42 -5.76
C ARG A 41 12.56 6.41 -5.13
N ALA A 42 12.05 5.52 -4.28
CA ALA A 42 12.85 4.44 -3.70
C ALA A 42 13.14 3.33 -4.72
N SER A 43 12.37 3.27 -5.82
CA SER A 43 12.51 2.29 -6.90
C SER A 43 12.57 0.86 -6.39
N TYR A 44 11.65 0.52 -5.48
CA TYR A 44 11.60 -0.82 -4.90
C TYR A 44 11.32 -1.91 -5.93
N ASP A 45 10.69 -1.56 -7.05
CA ASP A 45 10.53 -2.40 -8.23
C ASP A 45 11.86 -2.89 -8.82
N LEU A 46 12.94 -2.12 -8.67
CA LEU A 46 14.28 -2.49 -9.14
C LEU A 46 15.09 -3.27 -8.10
N VAL A 47 14.69 -3.23 -6.82
CA VAL A 47 15.47 -3.80 -5.71
C VAL A 47 14.89 -5.13 -5.25
N ILE A 48 13.57 -5.29 -5.32
CA ILE A 48 12.87 -6.47 -4.83
C ILE A 48 12.70 -7.47 -5.97
N ASP A 49 13.34 -8.63 -5.85
CA ASP A 49 13.09 -9.76 -6.74
C ASP A 49 11.79 -10.47 -6.33
N TYR A 50 10.69 -10.10 -6.99
CA TYR A 50 9.37 -10.67 -6.74
C TYR A 50 9.25 -12.15 -7.15
N SER A 51 10.21 -12.73 -7.87
CA SER A 51 10.19 -14.17 -8.18
C SER A 51 10.53 -15.04 -6.96
N LEU A 52 11.15 -14.46 -5.94
CA LEU A 52 11.54 -15.15 -4.71
C LEU A 52 10.41 -15.16 -3.69
N GLU A 53 10.35 -16.24 -2.91
CA GLU A 53 9.39 -16.34 -1.82
C GLU A 53 9.73 -15.34 -0.69
N PRO A 54 8.74 -14.57 -0.19
CA PRO A 54 8.99 -13.57 0.86
C PRO A 54 9.51 -14.19 2.16
N VAL A 55 10.37 -13.44 2.84
CA VAL A 55 10.93 -13.79 4.16
C VAL A 55 10.62 -12.65 5.14
N PRO A 56 9.91 -12.91 6.26
CA PRO A 56 9.33 -14.19 6.67
C PRO A 56 8.18 -14.65 5.74
N PRO A 57 7.85 -15.95 5.74
CA PRO A 57 6.76 -16.49 4.92
C PRO A 57 5.43 -15.82 5.29
N LEU A 58 4.62 -15.57 4.27
CA LEU A 58 3.26 -15.04 4.45
C LEU A 58 2.33 -16.12 5.01
N SER A 59 1.23 -15.69 5.63
CA SER A 59 0.11 -16.58 5.89
C SER A 59 -0.46 -17.11 4.58
N GLU A 60 -1.09 -18.28 4.61
CA GLU A 60 -1.66 -18.92 3.41
C GLU A 60 -2.60 -18.00 2.61
N ALA A 61 -3.48 -17.28 3.31
CA ALA A 61 -4.40 -16.34 2.69
C ALA A 61 -3.66 -15.20 1.97
N ASN A 62 -2.62 -14.64 2.61
CA ASN A 62 -1.83 -13.56 2.03
C ASN A 62 -0.94 -14.05 0.88
N ALA A 63 -0.38 -15.26 0.99
CA ALA A 63 0.41 -15.88 -0.07
C ALA A 63 -0.44 -16.13 -1.33
N THR A 64 -1.65 -16.65 -1.16
CA THR A 64 -2.59 -16.90 -2.27
C THR A 64 -2.98 -15.61 -2.98
N TRP A 65 -3.32 -14.57 -2.20
CA TRP A 65 -3.63 -13.26 -2.76
C TRP A 65 -2.41 -12.65 -3.48
N ASN A 66 -1.23 -12.74 -2.87
CA ASN A 66 0.00 -12.17 -3.41
C ASN A 66 0.40 -12.83 -4.75
N ASP A 67 0.37 -14.17 -4.84
CA ASP A 67 0.67 -14.89 -6.08
C ASP A 67 -0.29 -14.50 -7.22
N ALA A 68 -1.59 -14.48 -6.93
CA ALA A 68 -2.60 -14.08 -7.92
C ALA A 68 -2.36 -12.65 -8.44
N TRP A 69 -2.02 -11.72 -7.54
CA TRP A 69 -1.74 -10.33 -7.90
C TRP A 69 -0.43 -10.19 -8.70
N LEU A 70 0.66 -10.84 -8.27
CA LEU A 70 1.95 -10.79 -8.97
C LEU A 70 1.86 -11.37 -10.39
N ARG A 71 1.10 -12.46 -10.58
CA ARG A 71 0.81 -13.01 -11.91
C ARG A 71 0.04 -12.04 -12.80
N GLN A 72 -0.95 -11.35 -12.23
CA GLN A 72 -1.69 -10.32 -12.97
C GLN A 72 -0.78 -9.17 -13.44
N GLN A 73 0.27 -8.85 -12.66
CA GLN A 73 1.27 -7.84 -13.03
C GLN A 73 2.40 -8.39 -13.91
N GLY A 74 2.43 -9.69 -14.22
CA GLY A 74 3.49 -10.33 -15.01
C GLY A 74 4.83 -10.46 -14.27
N LEU A 75 4.81 -10.41 -12.94
CA LEU A 75 5.99 -10.54 -12.08
C LEU A 75 6.27 -12.00 -11.66
N ARG A 76 5.33 -12.93 -11.96
CA ARG A 76 5.37 -14.38 -11.69
C ARG A 76 4.53 -15.20 -12.68
#